data_AF-A0A699ZX64-F1
#
_entry.id   AF-A0A699ZX64-F1
#
_cell.length_a   1.000
_cell.length_b   1.000
_cell.length_c   1.000
_cell.angle_alpha   90.00
_cell.angle_beta   90.00
_cell.angle_gamma   90.00
#
_symmetry.space_group_name_H-M   'P 1'
#
loop_
_entity.id
_entity.type
_entity.pdbx_description
1 polymer ?
#
loop_
_entity_poly.entity_id
_entity_poly.type
_entity_poly.pdbx_seq_one_letter_code
_entity_poly.pdbx_strand_id
1 'polypeptide(L)'
;MLGLLVGSVADMLTSASAEARNTKALRAKMTEVDEWLIRRHLPSRTRRQIHMYYTDEWTPGKENPLESQILHDLPLALRTQTVVHMTQHSLTALPLVSGLVWAYTPWMADKAKELVLTALAAHMEPLQIASGHVLCRDGDLLEGMWVLTDGQLAAV
;
A
#
# COMPACT_ATOMS: atom_id res chain seq x y z
N MET A 1 16.05 35.16 -19.34
CA MET A 1 15.60 35.37 -17.95
C MET A 1 14.07 35.43 -17.76
N LEU A 2 13.23 35.35 -18.82
CA LEU A 2 11.76 35.28 -18.68
C LEU A 2 11.22 33.86 -18.43
N GLY A 3 11.90 32.80 -18.88
CA GLY A 3 11.45 31.41 -18.70
C GLY A 3 11.48 30.90 -17.24
N LEU A 4 12.38 31.43 -16.41
CA LEU A 4 12.49 31.06 -14.99
C LEU A 4 11.32 31.60 -14.14
N LEU A 5 10.76 32.75 -14.51
CA LEU A 5 9.61 33.36 -13.82
C LEU A 5 8.28 32.72 -14.23
N VAL A 6 8.16 32.26 -15.47
CA VAL A 6 6.96 31.52 -15.92
C VAL A 6 6.92 30.13 -15.27
N GLY A 7 8.08 29.47 -15.11
CA GLY A 7 8.18 28.19 -14.39
C GLY A 7 7.78 28.30 -12.92
N SER A 8 8.29 29.30 -12.19
CA SER A 8 7.99 29.44 -10.76
C SER A 8 6.53 29.76 -10.47
N VAL A 9 5.87 30.56 -11.32
CA VAL A 9 4.43 30.86 -11.18
C VAL A 9 3.56 29.65 -11.52
N ALA A 10 3.94 28.85 -12.52
CA ALA A 10 3.26 27.60 -12.84
C ALA A 10 3.39 26.58 -11.69
N ASP A 11 4.57 26.46 -11.09
CA ASP A 11 4.81 25.58 -9.93
C ASP A 11 4.04 26.04 -8.68
N MET A 12 3.95 27.35 -8.43
CA MET A 12 3.14 27.90 -7.34
C MET A 12 1.63 27.68 -7.56
N LEU A 13 1.14 27.84 -8.79
CA LEU A 13 -0.28 27.62 -9.10
C LEU A 13 -0.66 26.14 -9.00
N THR A 14 0.20 25.25 -9.50
CA THR A 14 -0.02 23.81 -9.43
C THR A 14 0.04 23.30 -7.99
N SER A 15 1.03 23.72 -7.21
CA SER A 15 1.14 23.38 -5.78
C SER A 15 -0.05 23.90 -4.96
N ALA A 16 -0.47 25.16 -5.14
CA ALA A 16 -1.66 25.70 -4.48
C ALA A 16 -2.94 24.93 -4.86
N SER A 17 -3.06 24.51 -6.12
CA SER A 17 -4.20 23.72 -6.59
C SER A 17 -4.20 22.29 -6.00
N ALA A 18 -3.02 21.68 -5.83
CA ALA A 18 -2.86 20.37 -5.21
C ALA A 18 -3.18 20.42 -3.72
N GLU A 19 -2.68 21.43 -3.00
CA GLU A 19 -2.94 21.65 -1.58
C GLU A 19 -4.44 21.89 -1.31
N ALA A 20 -5.10 22.68 -2.15
CA ALA A 20 -6.55 22.91 -2.05
C ALA A 20 -7.36 21.62 -2.28
N ARG A 21 -6.95 20.78 -3.25
CA ARG A 21 -7.57 19.47 -3.50
C ARG A 21 -7.37 18.53 -2.31
N ASN A 22 -6.16 18.47 -1.77
CA ASN A 22 -5.81 17.62 -0.63
C ASN A 22 -6.60 18.01 0.62
N THR A 23 -6.71 19.31 0.90
CA THR A 23 -7.52 19.84 2.01
C THR A 23 -9.00 19.47 1.85
N LYS A 24 -9.54 19.54 0.63
CA LYS A 24 -10.93 19.15 0.36
C LYS A 24 -11.15 17.65 0.55
N ALA A 25 -10.23 16.82 0.08
CA ALA A 25 -10.28 15.37 0.23
C ALA A 25 -10.18 14.95 1.71
N LEU A 26 -9.28 15.57 2.47
CA LEU A 26 -9.17 15.35 3.92
C LEU A 26 -10.46 15.69 4.65
N ARG A 27 -11.06 16.86 4.35
CA ARG A 27 -12.33 17.25 4.97
C ARG A 27 -13.45 16.25 4.67
N ALA A 28 -13.57 15.78 3.43
CA ALA A 28 -14.56 14.78 3.07
C ALA A 28 -14.34 13.46 3.83
N LYS A 29 -13.08 13.00 3.92
CA LYS A 29 -12.73 11.79 4.66
C LYS A 29 -13.00 11.91 6.15
N MET A 30 -12.68 13.06 6.75
CA MET A 30 -12.94 13.34 8.15
C MET A 30 -14.43 13.31 8.48
N THR A 31 -15.29 13.83 7.59
CA THR A 31 -16.75 13.73 7.79
C THR A 31 -17.22 12.28 7.86
N GLU A 32 -16.77 11.42 6.93
CA GLU A 32 -17.11 9.99 6.94
C GLU A 32 -16.64 9.28 8.21
N VAL A 33 -15.40 9.60 8.63
CA VAL A 33 -14.80 9.04 9.85
C VAL A 33 -15.59 9.48 11.07
N ASP A 34 -15.93 10.75 11.20
CA ASP A 34 -16.69 11.29 12.33
C ASP A 34 -18.07 10.63 12.46
N GLU A 35 -18.78 10.48 11.33
CA GLU A 35 -20.05 9.75 11.29
C GLU A 35 -19.90 8.29 11.74
N TRP A 36 -18.82 7.62 11.35
CA TRP A 36 -18.54 6.26 11.79
C TRP A 36 -18.19 6.18 13.28
N LEU A 37 -17.36 7.10 13.78
CA LEU A 37 -16.96 7.20 15.19
C LEU A 37 -18.17 7.42 16.11
N ILE A 38 -19.09 8.30 15.70
CA ILE A 38 -20.34 8.59 16.42
C ILE A 38 -21.25 7.36 16.42
N ARG A 39 -21.48 6.74 15.25
CA ARG A 39 -22.33 5.54 15.13
C ARG A 39 -21.83 4.37 15.98
N ARG A 40 -20.52 4.23 16.17
CA ARG A 40 -19.91 3.15 16.98
C ARG A 40 -19.66 3.51 18.44
N HIS A 41 -20.01 4.72 18.86
CA HIS A 41 -19.92 5.15 20.26
C HIS A 41 -18.51 4.98 20.86
N LEU A 42 -17.48 5.19 20.04
CA LEU A 42 -16.10 4.96 20.48
C LEU A 42 -15.72 5.91 21.64
N PRO A 43 -14.85 5.51 22.57
CA PRO A 43 -14.39 6.38 23.65
C PRO A 43 -13.68 7.63 23.12
N SER A 44 -13.79 8.75 23.84
CA SER A 44 -13.23 10.05 23.44
C SER A 44 -11.71 10.00 23.18
N ARG A 45 -10.97 9.21 23.97
CA ARG A 45 -9.53 8.96 23.77
C ARG A 45 -9.24 8.34 22.39
N THR A 46 -9.99 7.31 22.02
CA THR A 46 -9.82 6.61 20.73
C THR A 46 -10.21 7.49 19.56
N ARG A 47 -11.30 8.26 19.67
CA ARG A 47 -11.67 9.25 18.64
C ARG A 47 -10.55 10.26 18.41
N ARG A 48 -9.96 10.79 19.49
CA ARG A 48 -8.85 11.74 19.40
C ARG A 48 -7.63 11.15 18.69
N GLN A 49 -7.29 9.89 18.98
CA GLN A 49 -6.19 9.19 18.30
C GLN A 49 -6.47 9.03 16.80
N ILE A 50 -7.71 8.67 16.43
CA ILE A 50 -8.12 8.52 15.03
C ILE A 50 -8.10 9.87 14.30
N HIS A 51 -8.57 10.96 14.93
CA HIS A 51 -8.46 12.31 14.37
C HIS A 51 -7.01 12.73 14.13
N MET A 52 -6.12 12.51 15.11
CA MET A 52 -4.70 12.85 14.98
C MET A 52 -4.08 12.08 13.81
N TYR A 53 -4.38 10.78 13.68
CA TYR A 53 -3.93 9.99 12.53
C TYR A 53 -4.36 10.61 11.19
N TYR A 54 -5.65 10.89 11.00
CA TYR A 54 -6.13 11.45 9.74
C TYR A 54 -5.63 12.89 9.48
N THR A 55 -5.31 13.66 10.52
CA THR A 55 -4.86 15.05 10.36
C THR A 55 -3.34 15.13 10.09
N ASP A 56 -2.56 14.29 10.76
CA ASP A 56 -1.09 14.39 10.76
C ASP A 56 -0.45 13.44 9.74
N GLU A 57 -1.07 12.29 9.48
CA GLU A 57 -0.44 11.17 8.75
C GLU A 57 -1.15 10.84 7.43
N TRP A 58 -2.48 11.01 7.38
CA TRP A 58 -3.24 10.72 6.17
C TRP A 58 -2.96 11.76 5.10
N THR A 59 -2.45 11.29 3.96
CA THR A 59 -2.28 12.11 2.75
C THR A 59 -3.16 11.49 1.66
N PRO A 60 -4.00 12.27 0.98
CA PRO A 60 -4.78 11.75 -0.13
C PRO A 60 -3.83 11.19 -1.21
N GLY A 61 -3.91 9.88 -1.47
CA GLY A 61 -3.03 9.17 -2.41
C GLY A 61 -1.75 8.54 -1.83
N LYS A 62 -1.55 8.50 -0.49
CA LYS A 62 -0.43 7.76 0.16
C LYS A 62 -0.73 6.30 0.51
N GLU A 63 -1.98 5.96 0.76
CA GLU A 63 -2.46 4.68 0.24
C GLU A 63 -2.58 4.93 -1.26
N ASN A 64 -2.19 4.01 -2.12
CA ASN A 64 -2.60 4.07 -3.52
C ASN A 64 -3.92 3.28 -3.62
N PRO A 65 -5.07 3.80 -3.10
CA PRO A 65 -6.32 3.08 -3.19
C PRO A 65 -6.66 2.86 -4.66
N LEU A 66 -6.15 3.70 -5.56
CA LEU A 66 -6.24 3.52 -7.00
C LEU A 66 -5.55 2.24 -7.46
N GLU A 67 -4.34 1.91 -7.00
CA GLU A 67 -3.67 0.65 -7.37
C GLU A 67 -4.36 -0.58 -6.77
N SER A 68 -4.77 -0.51 -5.49
CA SER A 68 -5.52 -1.60 -4.85
C SER A 68 -6.88 -1.81 -5.53
N GLN A 69 -7.58 -0.74 -5.89
CA GLN A 69 -8.85 -0.78 -6.63
C GLN A 69 -8.65 -1.28 -8.07
N ILE A 70 -7.64 -0.77 -8.79
CA ILE A 70 -7.32 -1.25 -10.14
C ILE A 70 -7.06 -2.76 -10.11
N LEU A 71 -6.25 -3.25 -9.17
CA LEU A 71 -6.00 -4.68 -9.05
C LEU A 71 -7.26 -5.46 -8.67
N HIS A 72 -8.14 -4.91 -7.83
CA HIS A 72 -9.41 -5.54 -7.46
C HIS A 72 -10.40 -5.62 -8.62
N ASP A 73 -10.41 -4.62 -9.51
CA ASP A 73 -11.28 -4.55 -10.68
C ASP A 73 -10.82 -5.49 -11.81
N LEU A 74 -9.57 -5.98 -11.77
CA LEU A 74 -9.05 -6.93 -12.74
C LEU A 74 -9.63 -8.34 -12.49
N PRO A 75 -9.99 -9.08 -13.55
CA PRO A 75 -10.24 -10.52 -13.46
C PRO A 75 -9.05 -11.26 -12.84
N LEU A 76 -9.33 -12.31 -12.06
CA LEU A 76 -8.32 -13.06 -11.29
C LEU A 76 -7.05 -13.38 -12.10
N ALA A 77 -7.20 -13.90 -13.31
CA ALA A 77 -6.05 -14.25 -14.16
C ALA A 77 -5.16 -13.05 -14.51
N LEU A 78 -5.77 -11.91 -14.85
CA LEU A 78 -5.03 -10.68 -15.17
C LEU A 78 -4.40 -10.08 -13.92
N ARG A 79 -5.15 -10.05 -12.80
CA ARG A 79 -4.62 -9.58 -11.51
C ARG A 79 -3.37 -10.37 -11.10
N THR A 80 -3.44 -11.70 -11.15
CA THR A 80 -2.31 -12.57 -10.81
C THR A 80 -1.11 -12.30 -11.72
N GLN A 81 -1.31 -12.19 -13.04
CA GLN A 81 -0.22 -11.86 -13.97
C GLN A 81 0.43 -10.51 -13.66
N THR A 82 -0.39 -9.49 -13.37
CA THR A 82 0.09 -8.17 -12.98
C THR A 82 0.90 -8.23 -11.68
N VAL A 83 0.39 -8.91 -10.66
CA VAL A 83 1.09 -9.04 -9.37
C VAL A 83 2.38 -9.84 -9.51
N VAL A 84 2.43 -10.90 -10.32
CA VAL A 84 3.68 -11.60 -10.64
C VAL A 84 4.67 -10.62 -11.25
N HIS A 85 4.26 -9.82 -12.24
CA HIS A 85 5.15 -8.88 -12.90
C HIS A 85 5.74 -7.84 -11.94
N MET A 86 4.92 -7.34 -11.01
CA MET A 86 5.32 -6.37 -9.99
C MET A 86 6.28 -6.96 -8.95
N THR A 87 6.04 -8.20 -8.53
CA THR A 87 6.70 -8.77 -7.34
C THR A 87 7.78 -9.80 -7.66
N GLN A 88 7.90 -10.26 -8.92
CA GLN A 88 8.84 -11.32 -9.31
C GLN A 88 10.28 -11.06 -8.86
N HIS A 89 10.74 -9.81 -8.93
CA HIS A 89 12.12 -9.48 -8.55
C HIS A 89 12.32 -9.65 -7.04
N SER A 90 11.44 -9.05 -6.24
CA SER A 90 11.47 -9.16 -4.77
C SER A 90 11.28 -10.60 -4.32
N LEU A 91 10.32 -11.33 -4.89
CA LEU A 91 10.05 -12.73 -4.54
C LEU A 91 11.22 -13.65 -4.88
N THR A 92 11.84 -13.50 -6.05
CA THR A 92 12.96 -14.36 -6.44
C THR A 92 14.24 -14.10 -5.65
N ALA A 93 14.36 -12.92 -5.01
CA ALA A 93 15.44 -12.63 -4.08
C ALA A 93 15.27 -13.33 -2.73
N LEU A 94 14.06 -13.82 -2.39
CA LEU A 94 13.81 -14.49 -1.12
C LEU A 94 14.33 -15.94 -1.15
N PRO A 95 15.20 -16.34 -0.20
CA PRO A 95 15.68 -17.72 -0.10
C PRO A 95 14.54 -18.74 0.04
N LEU A 96 13.46 -18.36 0.75
CA LEU A 96 12.26 -19.18 0.91
C LEU A 96 11.64 -19.55 -0.45
N VAL A 97 11.49 -18.58 -1.36
CA VAL A 97 10.92 -18.80 -2.68
C VAL A 97 11.83 -19.69 -3.52
N SER A 98 13.15 -19.46 -3.46
CA SER A 98 14.13 -20.32 -4.12
C SER A 98 14.05 -21.77 -3.63
N GLY A 99 13.87 -21.97 -2.32
CA GLY A 99 13.67 -23.30 -1.72
C GLY A 99 12.38 -23.97 -2.18
N LEU A 100 11.27 -23.22 -2.29
CA LEU A 100 10.01 -23.73 -2.83
C LEU A 100 10.16 -24.14 -4.30
N VAL A 101 10.76 -23.29 -5.13
CA VAL A 101 11.02 -23.63 -6.54
C VAL A 101 11.82 -24.91 -6.66
N TRP A 102 12.93 -25.01 -5.91
CA TRP A 102 13.77 -26.21 -5.89
C TRP A 102 13.00 -27.47 -5.47
N ALA A 103 12.15 -27.36 -4.45
CA ALA A 103 11.33 -28.48 -3.99
C ALA A 103 10.36 -28.98 -5.08
N TYR A 104 9.78 -28.07 -5.89
CA TYR A 104 8.84 -28.43 -6.95
C TYR A 104 9.51 -28.83 -8.29
N THR A 105 10.79 -28.49 -8.49
CA THR A 105 11.54 -28.80 -9.73
C THR A 105 11.47 -30.28 -10.15
N PRO A 106 11.57 -31.29 -9.26
CA PRO A 106 11.50 -32.70 -9.67
C PRO A 106 10.19 -33.10 -10.36
N TRP A 107 9.07 -32.45 -10.01
CA TRP A 107 7.75 -32.78 -10.55
C TRP A 107 7.32 -31.86 -11.70
N MET A 108 7.93 -30.68 -11.81
CA MET A 108 7.47 -29.64 -12.75
C MET A 108 8.55 -29.09 -13.67
N ALA A 109 9.80 -29.54 -13.52
CA ALA A 109 10.96 -29.09 -14.28
C ALA A 109 11.00 -27.54 -14.35
N ASP A 110 11.11 -26.98 -15.55
CA ASP A 110 11.25 -25.55 -15.78
C ASP A 110 10.01 -24.73 -15.40
N LYS A 111 8.85 -25.37 -15.20
CA LYS A 111 7.59 -24.70 -14.80
C LYS A 111 7.48 -24.45 -13.30
N ALA A 112 8.37 -25.02 -12.48
CA ALA A 112 8.30 -24.87 -11.02
C ALA A 112 8.34 -23.40 -10.59
N LYS A 113 9.20 -22.59 -11.22
CA LYS A 113 9.33 -21.16 -10.93
C LYS A 113 8.04 -20.40 -11.22
N GLU A 114 7.47 -20.60 -12.41
CA GLU A 114 6.24 -19.94 -12.83
C GLU A 114 5.07 -20.34 -11.92
N LEU A 115 4.94 -21.63 -11.58
CA LEU A 115 3.89 -22.09 -10.67
C LEU A 115 3.99 -21.39 -9.32
N VAL A 116 5.18 -21.42 -8.68
CA VAL A 116 5.36 -20.87 -7.33
C VAL A 116 5.07 -19.37 -7.32
N LEU A 117 5.58 -18.62 -8.30
CA LEU A 117 5.33 -17.17 -8.36
C LEU A 117 3.85 -16.87 -8.60
N THR A 118 3.19 -17.60 -9.50
CA THR A 118 1.77 -17.41 -9.80
C THR A 118 0.91 -17.74 -8.58
N ALA A 119 1.21 -18.83 -7.87
CA ALA A 119 0.50 -19.24 -6.67
C ALA A 119 0.64 -18.20 -5.55
N LEU A 120 1.85 -17.68 -5.32
CA LEU A 120 2.06 -16.61 -4.34
C LEU A 120 1.31 -15.34 -4.75
N ALA A 121 1.50 -14.87 -5.99
CA ALA A 121 0.89 -13.65 -6.49
C ALA A 121 -0.65 -13.67 -6.47
N ALA A 122 -1.28 -14.84 -6.64
CA ALA A 122 -2.73 -14.98 -6.57
C ALA A 122 -3.32 -14.64 -5.18
N HIS A 123 -2.51 -14.71 -4.13
CA HIS A 123 -2.89 -14.46 -2.74
C HIS A 123 -2.23 -13.22 -2.13
N MET A 124 -1.47 -12.46 -2.90
CA MET A 124 -0.87 -11.20 -2.44
C MET A 124 -1.81 -10.03 -2.64
N GLU A 125 -1.84 -9.12 -1.67
CA GLU A 125 -2.53 -7.85 -1.77
C GLU A 125 -1.52 -6.71 -1.55
N PRO A 126 -1.61 -5.63 -2.33
CA PRO A 126 -0.77 -4.46 -2.13
C PRO A 126 -1.08 -3.82 -0.77
N LEU A 127 -0.04 -3.48 -0.02
CA LEU A 127 -0.17 -2.76 1.24
C LEU A 127 0.82 -1.59 1.24
N GLN A 128 0.30 -0.38 1.36
CA GLN A 128 1.11 0.83 1.54
C GLN A 128 0.91 1.36 2.96
N ILE A 129 2.02 1.72 3.60
CA ILE A 129 2.04 2.14 4.99
C ILE A 129 2.76 3.48 5.06
N ALA A 130 2.16 4.44 5.77
CA ALA A 130 2.77 5.75 5.99
C ALA A 130 3.98 5.64 6.94
N SER A 131 4.94 6.54 6.78
CA SER A 131 6.08 6.63 7.72
C SER A 131 5.59 6.81 9.16
N GLY A 132 6.21 6.12 10.13
CA GLY A 132 5.81 6.20 11.55
C GLY A 132 4.77 5.18 11.99
N HIS A 133 4.20 4.40 11.06
CA HIS A 133 3.23 3.37 11.37
C HIS A 133 3.88 2.02 11.70
N VAL A 134 3.30 1.36 12.70
CA VAL A 134 3.72 0.03 13.15
C VAL A 134 2.92 -1.02 12.39
N LEU A 135 3.61 -1.91 11.68
CA LEU A 135 3.01 -3.03 10.94
C LEU A 135 2.40 -4.08 11.88
N CYS A 136 3.16 -4.46 12.90
CA CYS A 136 2.77 -5.41 13.93
C CYS A 136 3.57 -5.15 15.22
N ARG A 137 3.03 -5.57 16.36
CA ARG A 137 3.69 -5.49 17.67
C ARG A 137 4.08 -6.88 18.15
N ASP A 138 5.04 -6.91 19.07
CA ASP A 138 5.39 -8.15 19.75
C ASP A 138 4.17 -8.72 20.50
N GLY A 139 3.94 -10.02 20.33
CA GLY A 139 2.77 -10.73 20.84
C GLY A 139 1.50 -10.64 19.99
N ASP A 140 1.49 -9.90 18.87
CA ASP A 140 0.35 -9.90 17.96
C ASP A 140 0.23 -11.25 17.24
N LEU A 141 -1.00 -11.76 17.13
CA LEU A 141 -1.30 -12.90 16.26
C LEU A 141 -1.29 -12.40 14.82
N LEU A 142 -0.29 -12.82 14.05
CA LEU A 142 -0.17 -12.44 12.64
C LEU A 142 -1.04 -13.35 11.78
N GLU A 143 -1.96 -12.76 11.01
CA GLU A 143 -2.80 -13.47 10.04
C GLU A 143 -2.12 -13.65 8.68
N GLY A 144 -0.91 -13.09 8.51
CA GLY A 144 -0.20 -13.13 7.24
C GLY A 144 1.28 -12.78 7.35
N MET A 145 1.92 -12.73 6.18
CA MET A 145 3.32 -12.36 6.00
C MET A 145 3.41 -11.25 4.96
N TRP A 146 4.31 -10.30 5.17
CA TRP A 146 4.55 -9.18 4.27
C TRP A 146 5.89 -9.31 3.57
N VAL A 147 5.94 -8.88 2.31
CA VAL A 147 7.17 -8.77 1.53
C VAL A 147 7.39 -7.29 1.25
N LEU A 148 8.49 -6.75 1.78
CA LEU A 148 8.86 -5.35 1.54
C LEU A 148 9.37 -5.21 0.10
N THR A 149 8.62 -4.49 -0.73
CA THR A 149 8.99 -4.21 -2.13
C THR A 149 9.71 -2.87 -2.28
N ASP A 150 9.35 -1.88 -1.46
CA ASP A 150 9.95 -0.54 -1.46
C ASP A 150 9.92 0.07 -0.05
N GLY A 151 10.85 0.98 0.24
CA GLY A 151 10.99 1.64 1.54
C GLY A 151 11.83 0.88 2.56
N GLN A 152 11.64 1.21 3.84
CA GLN A 152 12.37 0.63 4.96
C GLN A 152 11.43 0.36 6.14
N LEU A 153 11.62 -0.77 6.81
CA LEU A 153 10.96 -1.13 8.06
C LEU A 153 12.03 -1.33 9.13
N ALA A 154 11.79 -0.77 10.31
CA ALA A 154 12.64 -0.96 11.48
C ALA A 154 11.87 -1.71 12.56
N ALA A 155 12.51 -2.71 13.16
CA ALA A 155 12.03 -3.29 14.41
C ALA A 155 12.38 -2.31 15.54
N VAL A 156 11.36 -1.83 16.25
CA VAL A 156 11.48 -0.87 17.36
C VAL A 156 10.83 -1.46 18.60
#